data_AF-A0A7V9KQJ5-F1
#
_entry.id   AF-A0A7V9KQJ5-F1
#
_cell.length_a   1.000
_cell.length_b   1.000
_cell.length_c   1.000
_cell.angle_alpha   90.00
_cell.angle_beta   90.00
_cell.angle_gamma   90.00
#
_symmetry.space_group_name_H-M   'P 1'
#
loop_
_entity.id
_entity.type
_entity.pdbx_description
1 polymer ?
#
loop_
_entity_poly.entity_id
_entity_poly.type
_entity_poly.pdbx_seq_one_letter_code
_entity_poly.pdbx_strand_id
1 'polypeptide(L)'
;MRLSLRTSIFAIVVFCSTTIWALGARQERLIDGWRPLHYSVDITLDDQLTAITSARAEITILILKEHLAAIDLDFGEMTVKSVTVNSKAAIFDHAAGKINLKLPQEFTKGTRVVVFVEYHGKPKD
;
A
#
# COMPACT_ATOMS: atom_id res chain seq x y z
N MET A 1 54.13 6.17 16.27
CA MET A 1 53.68 5.36 15.11
C MET A 1 53.01 6.30 14.12
N ARG A 2 53.71 6.73 13.06
CA ARG A 2 53.17 7.71 12.08
C ARG A 2 52.41 6.94 11.00
N LEU A 3 51.07 6.93 11.04
CA LEU A 3 50.27 6.41 9.93
C LEU A 3 50.58 7.23 8.67
N SER A 4 50.96 6.56 7.59
CA SER A 4 51.22 7.22 6.31
C SER A 4 49.92 7.81 5.74
N LEU A 5 50.03 8.93 5.01
CA LEU A 5 48.88 9.57 4.37
C LEU A 5 48.08 8.60 3.46
N ARG A 6 48.78 7.62 2.86
CA ARG A 6 48.18 6.58 2.01
C ARG A 6 47.28 5.61 2.79
N THR A 7 47.68 5.25 4.01
CA THR A 7 46.88 4.37 4.88
C THR A 7 45.61 5.06 5.41
N SER A 8 45.65 6.38 5.62
CA SER A 8 44.49 7.15 6.05
C SER A 8 43.44 7.32 4.95
N ILE A 9 43.87 7.52 3.70
CA ILE A 9 42.95 7.63 2.54
C ILE A 9 42.23 6.31 2.28
N PHE A 10 42.94 5.18 2.38
CA PHE A 10 42.34 3.87 2.17
C PHE A 10 41.26 3.56 3.22
N ALA A 11 41.49 3.93 4.48
CA ALA A 11 40.51 3.76 5.55
C ALA A 11 39.24 4.60 5.33
N ILE A 12 39.37 5.83 4.83
CA ILE A 12 38.22 6.71 4.54
C ILE A 12 37.40 6.18 3.36
N VAL A 13 38.05 5.66 2.30
CA VAL A 13 37.35 5.09 1.14
C VAL A 13 36.58 3.83 1.53
N VAL A 14 37.14 2.97 2.37
CA VAL A 14 36.46 1.78 2.89
C VAL A 14 35.31 2.15 3.85
N PHE A 15 35.46 3.21 4.65
CA PHE A 15 34.39 3.67 5.54
C PHE A 15 33.24 4.37 4.79
N CYS A 16 33.54 5.08 3.69
CA CYS A 16 32.50 5.71 2.85
C CYS A 16 31.75 4.72 1.95
N SER A 17 32.32 3.56 1.63
CA SER A 17 31.65 2.59 0.75
C SER A 17 30.62 1.70 1.46
N THR A 18 30.66 1.60 2.80
CA THR A 18 29.72 0.78 3.58
C THR A 18 28.38 1.48 3.84
N THR A 19 28.29 2.80 3.70
CA THR A 19 27.04 3.56 3.94
C THR A 19 26.06 3.50 2.76
N ILE A 20 26.52 3.13 1.56
CA ILE A 20 25.69 3.12 0.34
C ILE A 20 24.76 1.89 0.31
N TRP A 21 25.07 0.83 1.05
CA TRP A 21 24.26 -0.41 1.06
C TRP A 21 22.99 -0.31 1.92
N ALA A 22 22.83 0.76 2.73
CA ALA A 22 21.68 0.93 3.61
C ALA A 22 20.43 1.54 2.93
N LEU A 23 20.55 2.03 1.70
CA LEU A 23 19.48 2.78 1.01
C LEU A 23 18.49 1.90 0.22
N GLY A 24 18.61 0.57 0.29
CA GLY A 24 17.79 -0.37 -0.50
C GLY A 24 17.01 -1.40 0.32
N ALA A 25 16.94 -1.28 1.64
CA ALA A 25 16.16 -2.21 2.44
C ALA A 25 14.66 -1.92 2.22
N ARG A 26 14.03 -2.70 1.33
CA ARG A 26 12.57 -2.73 1.18
C ARG A 26 11.97 -3.19 2.51
N GLN A 27 11.48 -2.24 3.32
CA GLN A 27 10.75 -2.55 4.53
C GLN A 27 9.34 -3.02 4.13
N GLU A 28 9.17 -4.34 4.01
CA GLU A 28 7.86 -4.93 3.78
C GLU A 28 7.00 -4.71 5.04
N ARG A 29 5.95 -3.90 4.91
CA ARG A 29 5.05 -3.62 6.03
C ARG A 29 4.19 -4.85 6.29
N LEU A 30 4.35 -5.45 7.46
CA LEU A 30 3.48 -6.54 7.92
C LEU A 30 2.06 -6.00 8.15
N ILE A 31 1.11 -6.43 7.33
CA ILE A 31 -0.32 -6.20 7.56
C ILE A 31 -0.83 -7.37 8.40
N ASP A 32 -1.16 -7.10 9.66
CA ASP A 32 -1.53 -8.15 10.63
C ASP A 32 -2.97 -8.02 11.17
N GLY A 33 -3.70 -6.98 10.76
CA GLY A 33 -5.10 -6.75 11.14
C GLY A 33 -6.12 -7.42 10.23
N TRP A 34 -5.75 -7.64 8.96
CA TRP A 34 -6.63 -8.19 7.94
C TRP A 34 -5.80 -8.86 6.84
N ARG A 35 -6.41 -9.76 6.07
CA ARG A 35 -5.82 -10.32 4.84
C ARG A 35 -6.84 -10.42 3.72
N PRO A 36 -6.45 -10.20 2.46
CA PRO A 36 -7.33 -10.47 1.35
C PRO A 36 -7.55 -11.98 1.19
N LEU A 37 -8.73 -12.35 0.72
CA LEU A 37 -9.11 -13.71 0.34
C LEU A 37 -9.39 -13.81 -1.16
N HIS A 38 -9.98 -12.78 -1.75
CA HIS A 38 -10.35 -12.75 -3.16
C HIS A 38 -10.39 -11.32 -3.67
N TYR A 39 -10.06 -11.17 -4.95
CA TYR A 39 -10.16 -9.93 -5.71
C TYR A 39 -10.96 -10.20 -6.98
N SER A 40 -11.97 -9.38 -7.23
CA SER A 40 -12.59 -9.24 -8.55
C SER A 40 -12.41 -7.80 -9.00
N VAL A 41 -11.91 -7.59 -10.22
CA VAL A 41 -11.60 -6.25 -10.70
C VAL A 41 -12.13 -6.09 -12.12
N ASP A 42 -13.05 -5.14 -12.28
CA ASP A 42 -13.56 -4.71 -13.56
C ASP A 42 -12.84 -3.41 -13.95
N ILE A 43 -12.16 -3.40 -15.10
CA ILE A 43 -11.37 -2.25 -15.56
C ILE A 43 -11.82 -1.87 -16.98
N THR A 44 -12.08 -0.58 -17.18
CA THR A 44 -12.25 0.03 -18.50
C THR A 44 -11.05 0.93 -18.76
N LEU A 45 -10.38 0.72 -19.89
CA LEU A 45 -9.23 1.51 -20.35
C LEU A 45 -9.67 2.56 -21.37
N ASP A 46 -8.84 3.57 -21.58
CA ASP A 46 -8.96 4.47 -22.73
C ASP A 46 -8.51 3.79 -24.04
N ASP A 47 -8.82 4.41 -25.17
CA ASP A 47 -8.48 3.87 -26.51
C ASP A 47 -6.97 3.71 -26.73
N GLN A 48 -6.16 4.45 -25.96
CA GLN A 48 -4.70 4.40 -26.04
C GLN A 48 -4.09 3.37 -25.07
N LEU A 49 -4.90 2.71 -24.24
CA LEU A 49 -4.47 1.77 -23.20
C LEU A 49 -3.45 2.38 -22.23
N THR A 50 -3.55 3.69 -21.99
CA THR A 50 -2.65 4.45 -21.11
C THR A 50 -3.29 4.85 -19.79
N ALA A 51 -4.62 4.81 -19.69
CA ALA A 51 -5.35 5.22 -18.51
C ALA A 51 -6.55 4.31 -18.23
N ILE A 52 -6.85 4.12 -16.94
CA ILE A 52 -8.08 3.52 -16.47
C ILE A 52 -9.13 4.63 -16.42
N THR A 53 -10.15 4.55 -17.27
CA THR A 53 -11.24 5.53 -17.33
C THR A 53 -12.28 5.27 -16.24
N SER A 54 -12.51 3.99 -15.92
CA SER A 54 -13.36 3.53 -14.82
C SER A 54 -12.93 2.15 -14.37
N ALA A 55 -12.85 1.92 -13.07
CA ALA A 55 -12.64 0.59 -12.51
C ALA A 55 -13.41 0.39 -11.21
N ARG A 56 -13.76 -0.86 -10.93
CA ARG A 56 -14.35 -1.33 -9.69
C ARG A 56 -13.55 -2.52 -9.18
N ALA A 57 -12.94 -2.39 -8.01
CA ALA A 57 -12.34 -3.50 -7.29
C ALA A 57 -13.29 -3.98 -6.19
N GLU A 58 -13.61 -5.26 -6.19
CA GLU A 58 -14.25 -5.97 -5.09
C GLU A 58 -13.19 -6.82 -4.38
N ILE A 59 -13.03 -6.60 -3.08
CA ILE A 59 -12.01 -7.24 -2.27
C ILE A 59 -12.71 -7.95 -1.11
N THR A 60 -12.70 -9.28 -1.12
CA THR A 60 -13.11 -10.06 0.05
C THR A 60 -11.94 -10.15 1.01
N ILE A 61 -12.15 -9.72 2.25
CA ILE A 61 -11.12 -9.62 3.30
C ILE A 61 -11.52 -10.47 4.51
N LEU A 62 -10.55 -11.15 5.11
CA LEU A 62 -10.67 -11.77 6.43
C LEU A 62 -10.06 -10.86 7.50
N ILE A 63 -10.82 -10.61 8.56
CA ILE A 63 -10.38 -9.86 9.74
C ILE A 63 -9.55 -10.79 10.65
N LEU A 64 -8.37 -10.34 11.06
CA LEU A 64 -7.40 -11.14 11.84
C LEU A 64 -7.29 -10.71 13.31
N LYS A 65 -7.73 -9.48 13.64
CA LYS A 65 -7.71 -8.91 14.98
C LYS A 65 -9.12 -8.59 15.48
N GLU A 66 -9.29 -8.64 16.79
CA GLU A 66 -10.50 -8.09 17.41
C GLU A 66 -10.51 -6.58 17.32
N HIS A 67 -11.71 -5.99 17.34
CA HIS A 67 -11.92 -4.55 17.34
C HIS A 67 -11.21 -3.80 16.20
N LEU A 68 -11.11 -4.44 15.02
CA LEU A 68 -10.49 -3.78 13.88
C LEU A 68 -11.41 -2.64 13.40
N ALA A 69 -10.87 -1.41 13.42
CA ALA A 69 -11.61 -0.19 13.05
C ALA A 69 -11.12 0.45 11.74
N ALA A 70 -9.97 0.03 11.22
CA ALA A 70 -9.40 0.58 10.00
C ALA A 70 -8.60 -0.46 9.21
N ILE A 71 -8.56 -0.26 7.89
CA ILE A 71 -7.69 -0.98 6.96
C ILE A 71 -7.07 0.01 5.98
N ASP A 72 -5.90 -0.28 5.42
CA ASP A 72 -5.31 0.51 4.35
C ASP A 72 -5.14 -0.32 3.08
N LEU A 73 -5.40 0.26 1.91
CA LEU A 73 -5.25 -0.39 0.62
C LEU A 73 -4.33 0.46 -0.26
N ASP A 74 -3.42 -0.20 -0.98
CA ASP A 74 -2.51 0.47 -1.90
C ASP A 74 -3.24 0.77 -3.21
N PHE A 75 -3.34 2.06 -3.55
CA PHE A 75 -3.94 2.55 -4.78
C PHE A 75 -3.00 3.51 -5.51
N GLY A 76 -1.74 3.64 -5.08
CA GLY A 76 -0.77 4.59 -5.62
C GLY A 76 -1.35 6.00 -5.78
N GLU A 77 -1.23 6.53 -6.99
CA GLU A 77 -1.77 7.84 -7.38
C GLU A 77 -3.14 7.76 -8.08
N MET A 78 -3.81 6.60 -8.02
CA MET A 78 -5.15 6.45 -8.59
C MET A 78 -6.14 7.34 -7.84
N THR A 79 -7.08 7.93 -8.55
CA THR A 79 -8.19 8.66 -7.95
C THR A 79 -9.28 7.68 -7.52
N VAL A 80 -9.46 7.53 -6.21
CA VAL A 80 -10.58 6.76 -5.65
C VAL A 80 -11.81 7.66 -5.50
N LYS A 81 -12.92 7.27 -6.14
CA LYS A 81 -14.20 7.97 -6.13
C LYS A 81 -15.05 7.60 -4.93
N SER A 82 -15.15 6.31 -4.65
CA SER A 82 -16.02 5.79 -3.59
C SER A 82 -15.45 4.51 -3.00
N VAL A 83 -15.75 4.30 -1.72
CA VAL A 83 -15.47 3.04 -1.03
C VAL A 83 -16.70 2.61 -0.23
N THR A 84 -17.05 1.33 -0.33
CA THR A 84 -18.07 0.72 0.53
C THR A 84 -17.53 -0.53 1.22
N VAL A 85 -18.02 -0.79 2.44
CA VAL A 85 -17.74 -2.01 3.21
C VAL A 85 -19.08 -2.68 3.51
N ASN A 86 -19.27 -3.92 3.04
CA ASN A 86 -20.54 -4.65 3.14
C ASN A 86 -21.74 -3.78 2.67
N SER A 87 -21.58 -3.10 1.54
CA SER A 87 -22.57 -2.18 0.93
C SER A 87 -22.87 -0.89 1.72
N LYS A 88 -22.14 -0.60 2.80
CA LYS A 88 -22.22 0.68 3.51
C LYS A 88 -21.10 1.61 3.05
N ALA A 89 -21.42 2.86 2.75
CA ALA A 89 -20.41 3.87 2.46
C ALA A 89 -19.41 3.97 3.61
N ALA A 90 -18.13 4.04 3.28
CA ALA A 90 -17.05 4.09 4.24
C ALA A 90 -16.20 5.34 3.99
N ILE A 91 -15.71 5.94 5.08
CA ILE A 91 -14.89 7.14 5.02
C ILE A 91 -13.45 6.72 4.78
N PHE A 92 -12.78 7.41 3.86
CA PHE A 92 -11.37 7.16 3.59
C PHE A 92 -10.59 8.46 3.36
N ASP A 93 -9.29 8.40 3.60
CA ASP A 93 -8.33 9.44 3.26
C ASP A 93 -7.19 8.85 2.40
N HIS A 94 -6.58 9.69 1.55
CA HIS A 94 -5.38 9.30 0.81
C HIS A 94 -4.14 9.78 1.55
N ALA A 95 -3.20 8.88 1.80
CA ALA A 95 -1.89 9.23 2.35
C ALA A 95 -0.82 8.26 1.83
N ALA A 96 0.30 8.80 1.35
CA ALA A 96 1.48 8.04 0.93
C ALA A 96 1.16 6.87 -0.04
N GLY A 97 0.35 7.13 -1.07
CA GLY A 97 -0.02 6.13 -2.09
C GLY A 97 -1.08 5.12 -1.65
N LYS A 98 -1.70 5.32 -0.49
CA LYS A 98 -2.71 4.43 0.06
C LYS A 98 -4.01 5.15 0.32
N ILE A 99 -5.09 4.38 0.33
CA ILE A 99 -6.32 4.79 1.01
C ILE A 99 -6.35 4.20 2.42
N ASN A 100 -6.59 5.02 3.44
CA ASN A 100 -6.87 4.58 4.80
C ASN A 100 -8.38 4.56 5.00
N LEU A 101 -8.95 3.38 5.04
CA LEU A 101 -10.39 3.16 5.18
C LEU A 101 -10.77 3.06 6.66
N LYS A 102 -11.65 3.95 7.11
CA LYS A 102 -12.35 3.81 8.39
C LYS A 102 -13.53 2.87 8.20
N LEU A 103 -13.51 1.76 8.92
CA LEU A 103 -14.59 0.78 8.86
C LEU A 103 -15.86 1.39 9.47
N PRO A 104 -17.04 1.17 8.88
CA PRO A 104 -18.29 1.76 9.36
C PRO A 104 -18.75 1.23 10.73
N GLN A 105 -18.12 0.14 11.17
CA GLN A 105 -18.24 -0.47 12.48
C GLN A 105 -16.94 -1.23 12.77
N GLU A 106 -16.69 -1.53 14.04
CA GLU A 106 -15.64 -2.47 14.39
C GLU A 106 -16.00 -3.88 13.93
N PHE A 107 -14.99 -4.61 13.46
CA PHE A 107 -15.15 -6.02 13.12
C PHE A 107 -14.31 -6.91 14.03
N THR A 108 -14.86 -8.10 14.30
CA THR A 108 -14.22 -9.13 15.12
C THR A 108 -13.40 -10.09 14.28
N LYS A 109 -12.45 -10.76 14.93
CA LYS A 109 -11.58 -11.74 14.29
C LYS A 109 -12.38 -12.85 13.62
N GLY A 110 -11.93 -13.27 12.44
CA GLY A 110 -12.56 -14.33 11.65
C GLY A 110 -13.73 -13.85 10.77
N THR A 111 -14.17 -12.60 10.92
CA THR A 111 -15.22 -12.02 10.08
C THR A 111 -14.73 -11.84 8.65
N ARG A 112 -15.61 -12.14 7.67
CA ARG A 112 -15.40 -11.79 6.27
C ARG A 112 -16.10 -10.48 5.96
N VAL A 113 -15.40 -9.57 5.30
CA VAL A 113 -15.94 -8.30 4.83
C VAL A 113 -15.67 -8.16 3.35
N VAL A 114 -16.58 -7.51 2.62
CA VAL A 114 -16.42 -7.20 1.20
C VAL A 114 -16.23 -5.69 1.07
N VAL A 115 -15.13 -5.30 0.47
CA VAL A 115 -14.79 -3.89 0.20
C VAL A 115 -14.93 -3.64 -1.29
N PHE A 116 -15.75 -2.66 -1.67
CA PHE A 116 -15.80 -2.17 -3.04
C PHE A 116 -15.08 -0.84 -3.14
N VAL A 117 -14.22 -0.69 -4.13
CA VAL A 117 -13.50 0.56 -4.43
C VAL A 117 -13.74 0.93 -5.89
N GLU A 118 -14.31 2.11 -6.13
CA GLU A 118 -14.41 2.68 -7.47
C GLU A 118 -13.26 3.65 -7.69
N TYR A 119 -12.50 3.49 -8.76
CA TYR A 119 -11.31 4.29 -9.02
C TYR A 119 -11.04 4.50 -10.50
N HIS A 120 -10.20 5.48 -10.81
CA HIS A 120 -9.74 5.78 -12.16
C HIS A 120 -8.41 6.54 -12.12
N GLY A 121 -7.82 6.78 -13.29
CA GLY A 121 -6.58 7.52 -13.42
C GLY A 121 -5.54 6.76 -14.24
N LYS A 122 -4.32 7.27 -14.21
CA LYS A 122 -3.20 6.68 -14.92
C LYS A 122 -2.31 5.92 -13.94
N PRO A 123 -2.13 4.59 -14.08
CA PRO A 123 -1.16 3.85 -13.30
C PRO A 123 0.24 4.45 -13.46
N LYS A 124 1.00 4.48 -12.37
CA LYS A 124 2.42 4.81 -12.37
C LYS A 124 3.19 3.61 -11.86
N ASP A 125 4.26 3.26 -12.57
CA ASP A 125 5.25 2.27 -12.14
C ASP A 125 6.26 2.89 -11.16
#